data_AF-A0A328RDI1-F1
#
_entry.id   AF-A0A328RDI1-F1
#
_cell.length_a   1.000
_cell.length_b   1.000
_cell.length_c   1.000
_cell.angle_alpha   90.00
_cell.angle_beta   90.00
_cell.angle_gamma   90.00
#
_symmetry.space_group_name_H-M   'P 1'
#
loop_
_entity.id
_entity.type
_entity.pdbx_description
1 polymer ?
#
loop_
_entity_poly.entity_id
_entity_poly.type
_entity_poly.pdbx_seq_one_letter_code
_entity_poly.pdbx_strand_id
1 'polypeptide(L)'
;MFEHLLSLAIESIFINNILLAMFLGMCSFLGCAKNIKTATGLGLAVIFVLTITTPVNWAINHFFLQPGALAWMGFPEVDLSF
;
A
#
# COMPACT_ATOMS: atom_id res chain seq x y z
N MET A 1 -24.20 -8.21 -15.33
CA MET A 1 -23.73 -8.75 -14.02
C MET A 1 -22.27 -8.39 -13.76
N PHE A 2 -21.33 -8.70 -14.68
CA PHE A 2 -19.92 -8.34 -14.53
C PHE A 2 -19.68 -6.82 -14.47
N GLU A 3 -20.40 -6.03 -15.28
CA GLU A 3 -20.30 -4.56 -15.27
C GLU A 3 -20.65 -3.94 -13.90
N HIS A 4 -21.62 -4.51 -13.19
CA HIS A 4 -22.02 -4.02 -11.87
C HIS A 4 -20.97 -4.36 -10.80
N LEU A 5 -20.30 -5.51 -10.91
CA LEU A 5 -19.22 -5.90 -10.00
C LEU A 5 -17.97 -5.04 -10.21
N LEU A 6 -17.66 -4.73 -11.47
CA LEU A 6 -16.51 -3.91 -11.85
C LEU A 6 -16.70 -2.45 -11.43
N SER A 7 -17.90 -1.90 -11.62
CA SER A 7 -18.27 -0.56 -11.13
C SER A 7 -18.13 -0.47 -9.61
N LEU A 8 -18.62 -1.49 -8.88
CA LEU A 8 -18.54 -1.52 -7.41
C LEU A 8 -17.09 -1.61 -6.91
N ALA A 9 -16.25 -2.40 -7.61
CA ALA A 9 -14.84 -2.54 -7.27
C ALA A 9 -14.06 -1.23 -7.47
N ILE A 10 -14.27 -0.54 -8.60
CA ILE A 10 -13.64 0.76 -8.87
C ILE A 10 -14.10 1.81 -7.85
N GLU A 11 -15.40 1.84 -7.56
CA GLU A 11 -15.97 2.80 -6.61
C GLU A 11 -15.48 2.57 -5.17
N SER A 12 -15.32 1.30 -4.76
CA SER A 12 -14.80 0.96 -3.44
C SER A 12 -13.29 1.25 -3.31
N ILE A 13 -12.50 0.90 -4.32
CA ILE A 13 -11.03 0.97 -4.26
C ILE A 13 -10.51 2.41 -4.45
N PHE A 14 -11.10 3.19 -5.35
CA PHE A 14 -10.56 4.52 -5.71
C PHE A 14 -11.39 5.68 -5.14
N ILE A 15 -12.70 5.55 -5.05
CA ILE A 15 -13.58 6.66 -4.62
C ILE A 15 -13.84 6.63 -3.11
N ASN A 16 -14.15 5.47 -2.54
CA ASN A 16 -14.47 5.34 -1.11
C ASN A 16 -13.24 5.03 -0.23
N ASN A 17 -12.07 4.78 -0.83
CA ASN A 17 -10.87 4.50 -0.06
C ASN A 17 -10.16 5.81 0.36
N ILE A 18 -10.53 6.29 1.54
CA ILE A 18 -9.97 7.50 2.17
C ILE A 18 -8.44 7.45 2.27
N LEU A 19 -7.84 6.27 2.43
CA LEU A 19 -6.38 6.13 2.54
C LEU A 19 -5.68 6.50 1.22
N LEU A 20 -6.20 6.06 0.08
CA LEU A 20 -5.65 6.43 -1.24
C LEU A 20 -6.01 7.86 -1.63
N ALA A 21 -7.24 8.30 -1.36
CA ALA A 21 -7.76 9.58 -1.85
C ALA A 21 -7.28 10.78 -1.01
N MET A 22 -7.11 10.63 0.30
CA MET A 22 -6.76 11.75 1.20
C MET A 22 -5.41 11.59 1.90
N PHE A 23 -4.95 10.39 2.22
CA PHE A 23 -3.76 10.21 3.07
C PHE A 23 -2.47 9.94 2.30
N LEU A 24 -2.55 9.28 1.15
CA LEU A 24 -1.36 8.93 0.38
C LEU A 24 -0.76 10.17 -0.31
N GLY A 25 0.32 10.69 0.26
CA GLY A 25 1.11 11.76 -0.35
C GLY A 25 0.60 13.18 -0.09
N MET A 26 -0.12 13.47 1.00
CA MET A 26 -0.60 14.82 1.35
C MET A 26 0.45 15.93 1.20
N CYS A 27 1.66 15.70 1.70
CA CYS A 27 2.76 16.66 1.61
C CYS A 27 3.22 16.90 0.17
N SER A 28 3.34 15.85 -0.64
CA SER A 28 3.73 15.94 -2.05
C SER A 28 2.58 16.46 -2.94
N PHE A 29 1.33 16.17 -2.58
CA PHE A 29 0.13 16.64 -3.25
C PHE A 29 -0.03 18.16 -3.10
N LEU A 30 0.11 18.69 -1.88
CA LEU A 30 0.06 20.14 -1.63
C LEU A 30 1.12 20.92 -2.42
N GLY A 31 2.32 20.35 -2.61
CA GLY A 31 3.40 20.98 -3.37
C GLY A 31 3.28 20.88 -4.89
N CYS A 32 2.71 19.79 -5.42
CA CYS A 32 2.68 19.51 -6.86
C CYS A 32 1.30 19.70 -7.52
N ALA A 33 0.24 20.01 -6.75
CA ALA A 33 -1.13 20.16 -7.25
C ALA A 33 -1.30 21.19 -8.38
N LYS A 34 -0.44 22.22 -8.43
CA LYS A 34 -0.57 23.32 -9.39
C LYS A 34 -0.07 22.98 -10.80
N ASN A 35 0.72 21.90 -10.95
CA ASN A 35 1.36 21.53 -12.21
C ASN A 35 1.06 20.06 -12.56
N ILE A 36 0.18 19.83 -13.54
CA ILE A 36 -0.24 18.49 -13.96
C ILE A 36 0.94 17.63 -14.43
N LYS A 37 1.91 18.23 -15.16
CA LYS A 37 3.10 17.50 -15.65
C LYS A 37 3.94 16.88 -14.52
N THR A 38 4.11 17.59 -13.41
CA THR A 38 4.83 17.07 -12.23
C THR A 38 3.98 16.09 -11.43
N ALA A 39 2.66 16.30 -11.35
CA ALA A 39 1.74 15.39 -10.66
C ALA A 39 1.71 14.00 -11.31
N THR A 40 1.73 13.92 -12.65
CA THR A 40 1.78 12.63 -13.37
C THR A 40 3.09 11.87 -13.11
N GLY A 41 4.23 12.56 -13.08
CA GLY A 41 5.53 11.95 -12.77
C GLY A 41 5.61 11.43 -11.34
N LEU A 42 5.10 12.20 -10.38
CA LEU A 42 5.02 11.79 -8.97
C LEU A 42 4.11 10.57 -8.79
N GLY A 43 2.94 10.56 -9.43
CA GLY A 43 2.00 9.43 -9.37
C GLY A 43 2.62 8.12 -9.87
N LEU A 44 3.32 8.16 -11.00
CA LEU A 44 4.04 6.99 -11.53
C LEU A 44 5.12 6.48 -10.57
N ALA A 45 5.91 7.38 -9.99
CA ALA A 45 6.95 7.01 -9.02
C ALA A 45 6.35 6.33 -7.78
N VAL A 46 5.24 6.86 -7.25
CA VAL A 46 4.54 6.31 -6.09
C VAL A 46 3.98 4.92 -6.38
N ILE A 47 3.31 4.72 -7.52
CA ILE A 47 2.78 3.40 -7.93
C ILE A 47 3.89 2.37 -8.03
N PHE A 48 5.03 2.74 -8.63
CA PHE A 48 6.18 1.85 -8.77
C PHE A 48 6.74 1.43 -7.41
N VAL A 49 6.97 2.38 -6.50
CA VAL A 49 7.49 2.10 -5.17
C VAL A 49 6.52 1.23 -4.38
N LEU A 50 5.22 1.57 -4.35
CA LEU A 50 4.19 0.79 -3.64
C LEU A 50 4.06 -0.65 -4.17
N THR A 51 4.20 -0.83 -5.48
CA THR A 51 4.11 -2.16 -6.10
C THR A 51 5.25 -3.08 -5.62
N ILE A 52 6.42 -2.53 -5.31
CA ILE A 52 7.56 -3.30 -4.81
C ILE A 52 7.52 -3.41 -3.29
N THR A 53 7.23 -2.33 -2.57
CA THR A 53 7.28 -2.33 -1.11
C THR A 53 6.14 -3.12 -0.47
N THR A 54 4.96 -3.18 -1.08
CA THR A 54 3.81 -3.95 -0.56
C THR A 54 4.10 -5.45 -0.46
N PRO A 55 4.53 -6.15 -1.51
CA PRO A 55 4.85 -7.58 -1.41
C PRO A 55 6.09 -7.85 -0.54
N VAL A 56 7.08 -6.94 -0.56
CA VAL A 56 8.25 -7.06 0.31
C VAL A 56 7.87 -6.95 1.78
N ASN A 57 7.03 -5.98 2.15
CA ASN A 57 6.56 -5.82 3.52
C ASN A 57 5.65 -6.97 3.95
N TRP A 58 4.84 -7.51 3.04
CA TRP A 58 4.07 -8.74 3.30
C TRP A 58 4.99 -9.93 3.59
N ALA A 59 6.04 -10.13 2.80
CA ALA A 59 7.01 -11.18 3.04
C ALA A 59 7.70 -11.00 4.41
N ILE A 60 8.16 -9.78 4.73
CA ILE A 60 8.78 -9.49 6.02
C ILE A 60 7.79 -9.74 7.17
N ASN A 61 6.53 -9.30 7.05
CA ASN A 61 5.54 -9.50 8.10
C ASN A 61 5.26 -11.00 8.34
N HIS A 62 5.13 -11.78 7.27
CA HIS A 62 4.82 -13.20 7.35
C HIS A 62 6.02 -14.06 7.80
N PHE A 63 7.25 -13.68 7.44
CA PHE A 63 8.46 -14.45 7.77
C PHE A 63 9.19 -13.97 9.02
N PHE A 64 8.98 -12.73 9.48
CA PHE A 64 9.75 -12.15 10.60
C PHE A 64 8.91 -11.60 11.76
N LEU A 65 7.71 -11.06 11.54
CA LEU A 65 6.95 -10.35 12.60
C LEU A 65 5.76 -11.13 13.16
N GLN A 66 5.13 -12.04 12.40
CA GLN A 66 4.00 -12.80 12.91
C GLN A 66 4.40 -13.78 14.03
N PRO A 67 3.52 -14.03 15.01
CA PRO A 67 3.77 -14.99 16.08
C PRO A 67 4.04 -16.37 15.47
N GLY A 68 5.22 -16.93 15.77
CA GLY A 68 5.68 -18.21 15.20
C GLY A 68 6.44 -18.12 13.87
N ALA A 69 6.63 -16.93 13.28
CA ALA A 69 7.35 -16.77 12.02
C ALA A 69 8.86 -17.06 12.11
N LEU A 70 9.46 -16.89 13.29
CA LEU A 70 10.85 -17.29 13.58
C LEU A 70 11.04 -18.80 13.85
N ALA A 71 10.03 -19.63 13.60
CA ALA A 71 10.15 -21.09 13.72
C ALA A 71 11.29 -21.67 12.86
N TRP A 72 11.65 -21.01 11.75
CA TRP A 72 12.77 -21.41 10.90
C TRP A 72 14.16 -21.16 11.55
N MET A 73 14.25 -20.22 12.50
CA MET A 73 15.47 -19.85 13.24
C MET A 73 15.56 -20.45 14.65
N GLY A 74 14.57 -21.26 15.07
CA GLY A 74 14.60 -21.99 16.34
C GLY A 74 14.09 -21.23 17.57
N PHE A 75 13.50 -20.04 17.40
CA PHE A 75 12.88 -19.26 18.47
C PHE A 75 11.37 -19.05 18.20
N PRO A 76 10.52 -20.04 18.51
CA PRO A 76 9.09 -20.01 18.17
C PRO A 76 8.24 -19.11 19.07
N GLU A 77 8.75 -18.70 20.25
CA GLU A 77 7.99 -17.90 21.23
C GLU A 77 8.34 -16.41 21.27
N VAL A 78 9.29 -15.95 20.46
CA VAL A 78 9.67 -14.53 20.46
C VAL A 78 8.71 -13.76 19.57
N ASP A 79 7.70 -13.18 20.21
CA ASP A 79 6.75 -12.27 19.58
C ASP A 79 7.38 -10.87 19.47
N LEU A 80 7.84 -10.51 18.27
CA LEU A 80 8.34 -9.17 17.94
C LEU A 80 7.24 -8.27 17.36
N SER A 81 5.98 -8.70 17.45
CA SER A 81 4.83 -7.86 17.10
C SER A 81 4.66 -6.80 18.19
N PHE A 82 5.35 -5.67 18.02
CA PHE A 82 5.08 -4.43 18.76
C PHE A 82 3.82 -3.74 18.23
#